data_AF-A0A317K2E7-F1
#
_entry.id   AF-A0A317K2E7-F1
#
_cell.length_a   1.000
_cell.length_b   1.000
_cell.length_c   1.000
_cell.angle_alpha   90.00
_cell.angle_beta   90.00
_cell.angle_gamma   90.00
#
_symmetry.space_group_name_H-M   'P 1'
#
loop_
_entity.id
_entity.type
_entity.pdbx_description
1 polymer ?
#
loop_
_entity_poly.entity_id
_entity_poly.type
_entity_poly.pdbx_seq_one_letter_code
_entity_poly.pdbx_strand_id
1 'polypeptide(L)'
;MRRPSPTLPRGRPCGRSGDNRCVPSLGSPQGRFLPLFVYGSLKPGELAFGLLEPLVSRHVEATVAGVIRLRDGLPLFDSSTSGRVRGSLLSFPADGAEEAWQIVAEFEPAAQYRWKTTEAMTADGQSITANVLAGVKLQHGISGDPVPEWSASQDPVLGEGLAEVRRLVLEAAPQGVQAQPDGPDFWHQFFRLQASYLLLWSVVERYTALRYGPAQAPMARVRRLDGDPTFQAALRTVGAETDSVVDSRDPTVKITLRPDGTGGARYYYGVRSNLSHRGKGAFRDARLVLKAVVELHDAMLVLLAPHVLISVDPGLDEVRLRHLVAPV
;
A
#
# COMPACT_ATOMS: atom_id res chain seq x y z
N MET A 1 -11.69 17.46 -57.92
CA MET A 1 -11.88 16.31 -57.01
C MET A 1 -10.77 16.31 -55.97
N ARG A 2 -11.06 16.74 -54.74
CA ARG A 2 -10.15 16.71 -53.58
C ARG A 2 -10.73 15.76 -52.54
N ARG A 3 -9.94 14.79 -52.08
CA ARG A 3 -10.33 13.82 -51.04
C ARG A 3 -10.36 14.51 -49.66
N PRO A 4 -11.34 14.24 -48.79
CA PRO A 4 -11.34 14.76 -47.43
C PRO A 4 -10.49 13.89 -46.48
N SER A 5 -9.83 14.55 -45.53
CA SER A 5 -8.99 13.99 -44.47
C SER A 5 -9.82 13.22 -43.41
N PRO A 6 -9.25 12.21 -42.73
CA PRO A 6 -9.97 11.45 -41.71
C PRO A 6 -9.97 12.19 -40.36
N THR A 7 -11.16 12.48 -39.86
CA THR A 7 -11.42 12.98 -38.52
C THR A 7 -11.25 11.86 -37.49
N LEU A 8 -10.43 12.11 -36.46
CA LEU A 8 -10.30 11.25 -35.28
C LEU A 8 -11.64 11.16 -34.52
N PRO A 9 -12.04 9.98 -34.01
CA PRO A 9 -13.31 9.84 -33.30
C PRO A 9 -13.24 10.49 -31.92
N ARG A 10 -14.17 11.43 -31.68
CA ARG A 10 -14.50 11.97 -30.36
C ARG A 10 -14.87 10.81 -29.42
N GLY A 11 -14.31 10.86 -28.21
CA GLY A 11 -14.54 9.86 -27.16
C GLY A 11 -16.03 9.55 -26.95
N ARG A 12 -16.37 8.26 -26.92
CA ARG A 12 -17.72 7.80 -26.61
C ARG A 12 -18.02 7.99 -25.12
N PRO A 13 -19.27 8.35 -24.76
CA PRO A 13 -19.69 8.49 -23.38
C PRO A 13 -19.89 7.12 -22.72
N CYS A 14 -19.66 7.11 -21.40
CA CYS A 14 -19.71 5.98 -20.47
C CYS A 14 -20.93 5.06 -20.68
N GLY A 15 -20.66 3.77 -20.89
CA GLY A 15 -21.65 2.69 -20.95
C GLY A 15 -21.70 1.87 -19.65
N ARG A 16 -22.91 1.82 -19.08
CA ARG A 16 -23.50 0.96 -18.02
C ARG A 16 -22.71 -0.26 -17.50
N SER A 17 -22.36 -0.24 -16.22
CA SER A 17 -22.88 -1.14 -15.16
C SER A 17 -22.49 -0.57 -13.78
N GLY A 18 -23.19 -0.99 -12.73
CA GLY A 18 -23.40 -0.26 -11.47
C GLY A 18 -22.16 0.29 -10.73
N ASP A 19 -22.35 1.51 -10.21
CA ASP A 19 -21.50 2.29 -9.30
C ASP A 19 -20.26 2.99 -9.91
N ASN A 20 -20.48 3.81 -10.94
CA ASN A 20 -19.55 4.86 -11.35
C ASN A 20 -20.01 6.22 -10.78
N ARG A 21 -19.85 6.42 -9.48
CA ARG A 21 -19.61 7.78 -8.99
C ARG A 21 -18.26 8.20 -9.57
N CYS A 22 -18.28 9.12 -10.53
CA CYS A 22 -17.07 9.75 -11.06
C CYS A 22 -16.35 10.35 -9.86
N VAL A 23 -15.29 9.67 -9.38
CA VAL A 23 -14.53 10.14 -8.23
C VAL A 23 -13.91 11.46 -8.65
N PRO A 24 -14.14 12.56 -7.92
CA PRO A 24 -13.56 13.85 -8.28
C PRO A 24 -12.03 13.68 -8.38
N SER A 25 -11.46 14.04 -9.52
CA SER A 25 -10.01 14.14 -9.67
C SER A 25 -9.54 15.46 -9.08
N LEU A 26 -8.35 15.45 -8.46
CA LEU A 26 -7.73 16.62 -7.85
C LEU A 26 -7.34 17.67 -8.91
N GLY A 27 -7.18 17.26 -10.17
CA GLY A 27 -6.67 18.10 -11.26
C GLY A 27 -5.23 18.56 -11.03
N SER A 28 -4.70 19.35 -11.97
CA SER A 28 -3.38 19.99 -11.84
C SER A 28 -3.45 21.31 -11.04
N PRO A 29 -2.37 21.70 -10.35
CA PRO A 29 -2.29 23.03 -9.72
C PRO A 29 -2.24 24.14 -10.78
N GLN A 30 -2.59 25.37 -10.39
CA GLN A 30 -2.53 26.52 -11.31
C GLN A 30 -1.08 26.91 -11.66
N GLY A 31 -0.15 26.81 -10.71
CA GLY A 31 1.25 27.18 -10.88
C GLY A 31 2.17 26.01 -11.24
N ARG A 32 1.98 25.36 -12.40
CA ARG A 32 2.73 24.15 -12.79
C ARG A 32 4.25 24.32 -12.95
N PHE A 33 4.74 25.55 -12.98
CA PHE A 33 6.18 25.88 -13.02
C PHE A 33 6.81 25.96 -11.62
N LEU A 34 6.00 25.99 -10.56
CA LEU A 34 6.49 25.98 -9.19
C LEU A 34 6.88 24.55 -8.79
N PRO A 35 7.90 24.37 -7.92
CA PRO A 35 8.20 23.07 -7.35
C PRO A 35 7.01 22.55 -6.51
N LEU A 36 6.99 21.24 -6.29
CA LEU A 36 6.05 20.57 -5.40
C LEU A 36 6.69 20.36 -4.02
N PHE A 37 6.10 20.91 -2.97
CA PHE A 37 6.42 20.53 -1.60
C PHE A 37 5.65 19.26 -1.20
N VAL A 38 6.38 18.18 -0.93
CA VAL A 38 5.85 16.89 -0.46
C VAL A 38 6.23 16.63 1.00
N TYR A 39 5.29 16.06 1.76
CA TYR A 39 5.44 15.80 3.20
C TYR A 39 4.83 14.46 3.65
N GLY A 40 4.33 13.65 2.70
CA GLY A 40 3.68 12.35 2.93
C GLY A 40 4.32 11.24 2.09
N SER A 41 3.54 10.24 1.66
CA SER A 41 4.06 9.07 0.94
C SER A 41 4.87 9.34 -0.34
N LEU A 42 4.67 10.50 -0.97
CA LEU A 42 5.39 10.93 -2.18
C LEU A 42 6.71 11.66 -1.87
N LYS A 43 7.10 11.80 -0.60
CA LYS A 43 8.38 12.39 -0.17
C LYS A 43 9.53 11.41 -0.42
N PRO A 44 10.74 11.88 -0.82
CA PRO A 44 11.93 11.02 -0.89
C PRO A 44 12.12 10.13 0.34
N GLY A 45 12.47 8.86 0.10
CA GLY A 45 12.60 7.84 1.15
C GLY A 45 11.28 7.14 1.56
N GLU A 46 10.13 7.71 1.21
CA GLU A 46 8.81 7.13 1.51
C GLU A 46 8.32 6.17 0.43
N LEU A 47 7.33 5.35 0.77
CA LEU A 47 6.87 4.22 -0.03
C LEU A 47 6.49 4.59 -1.47
N ALA A 48 5.84 5.73 -1.72
CA ALA A 48 5.36 6.08 -3.06
C ALA A 48 6.33 6.95 -3.87
N PHE A 49 7.50 7.34 -3.34
CA PHE A 49 8.41 8.24 -4.05
C PHE A 49 8.86 7.71 -5.40
N GLY A 50 9.08 6.39 -5.53
CA GLY A 50 9.47 5.77 -6.80
C GLY A 50 8.47 5.95 -7.95
N LEU A 51 7.26 6.47 -7.70
CA LEU A 51 6.32 6.90 -8.75
C LEU A 51 6.74 8.22 -9.40
N LEU A 52 7.38 9.11 -8.64
CA LEU A 52 7.82 10.43 -9.11
C LEU A 52 9.32 10.49 -9.37
N GLU A 53 10.11 9.64 -8.72
CA GLU A 53 11.58 9.64 -8.79
C GLU A 53 12.14 9.76 -10.22
N PRO A 54 11.65 9.01 -11.24
CA PRO A 54 12.17 9.14 -12.61
C PRO A 54 11.90 10.50 -13.27
N LEU A 55 10.95 11.28 -12.73
CA LEU A 55 10.50 12.56 -13.24
C LEU A 55 11.08 13.75 -12.45
N VAL A 56 11.81 13.51 -11.36
CA VAL A 56 12.38 14.57 -10.52
C VAL A 56 13.76 14.94 -11.04
N SER A 57 13.95 16.20 -11.43
CA SER A 57 15.27 16.72 -11.83
C SER A 57 16.13 17.13 -10.64
N ARG A 58 15.49 17.56 -9.54
CA ARG A 58 16.13 17.95 -8.30
C ARG A 58 15.15 17.85 -7.14
N HIS A 59 15.62 17.39 -5.98
CA HIS A 59 14.91 17.58 -4.72
C HIS A 59 15.80 18.23 -3.66
N VAL A 60 15.19 19.00 -2.76
CA VAL A 60 15.86 19.68 -1.65
C VAL A 60 14.99 19.57 -0.40
N GLU A 61 15.59 19.26 0.74
CA GLU A 61 14.88 19.29 2.01
C GLU A 61 14.42 20.71 2.34
N ALA A 62 13.18 20.83 2.82
CA ALA A 62 12.59 22.12 3.14
C ALA A 62 11.59 21.99 4.28
N THR A 63 11.21 23.15 4.82
CA THR A 63 10.18 23.26 5.85
C THR A 63 9.13 24.29 5.49
N VAL A 64 7.88 24.05 5.87
CA VAL A 64 6.76 24.99 5.67
C VAL A 64 6.07 25.29 6.99
N ALA A 65 5.45 26.46 7.10
CA ALA A 65 4.67 26.83 8.29
C ALA A 65 3.34 26.04 8.33
N GLY A 66 3.08 25.35 9.44
CA GLY A 66 1.89 24.52 9.62
C GLY A 66 2.17 23.28 10.48
N VAL A 67 1.23 22.35 10.50
CA VAL A 67 1.36 21.03 11.14
C VAL A 67 0.80 19.92 10.23
N ILE A 68 1.20 18.67 10.48
CA ILE A 68 0.53 17.51 9.88
C ILE A 68 -0.51 16.97 10.86
N ARG A 69 -1.72 16.73 10.36
CA ARG A 69 -2.79 16.02 11.07
C ARG A 69 -3.03 14.67 10.42
N LEU A 70 -3.46 13.66 11.17
CA LEU A 70 -3.70 12.33 10.64
C LEU A 70 -5.21 12.06 10.51
N ARG A 71 -5.62 11.54 9.35
CA ARG A 71 -6.97 11.00 9.12
C ARG A 71 -6.86 9.63 8.50
N ASP A 72 -7.34 8.60 9.19
CA ASP A 72 -7.21 7.20 8.75
C ASP A 72 -5.74 6.87 8.39
N GLY A 73 -4.82 7.46 9.15
CA GLY A 73 -3.37 7.39 8.95
C GLY A 73 -2.81 8.12 7.71
N LEU A 74 -3.61 8.87 6.96
CA LEU A 74 -3.13 9.74 5.88
C LEU A 74 -2.65 11.10 6.45
N PRO A 75 -1.47 11.60 6.05
CA PRO A 75 -0.96 12.88 6.49
C PRO A 75 -1.66 14.05 5.78
N LEU A 76 -2.27 14.95 6.55
CA LEU A 76 -2.97 16.13 6.06
C LEU A 76 -2.27 17.40 6.53
N PHE A 77 -1.75 18.21 5.61
CA PHE A 77 -1.15 19.49 5.95
C PHE A 77 -2.19 20.54 6.34
N ASP A 78 -2.02 21.09 7.54
CA ASP A 78 -2.79 22.19 8.09
C ASP A 78 -1.92 23.45 8.19
N SER A 79 -2.11 24.36 7.23
CA SER A 79 -1.40 25.64 7.16
C SER A 79 -1.92 26.71 8.13
N SER A 80 -3.00 26.42 8.89
CA SER A 80 -3.63 27.41 9.78
C SER A 80 -3.13 27.34 11.23
N THR A 81 -2.46 26.25 11.58
CA THR A 81 -1.93 26.02 12.93
C THR A 81 -0.45 26.40 12.98
N SER A 82 0.00 27.02 14.07
CA SER A 82 1.42 27.32 14.27
C SER A 82 2.24 26.04 14.41
N GLY A 83 3.38 26.01 13.72
CA GLY A 83 4.25 24.83 13.68
C GLY A 83 5.15 24.89 12.46
N ARG A 84 5.91 23.81 12.28
CA ARG A 84 6.78 23.65 11.12
C ARG A 84 6.73 22.20 10.64
N VAL A 85 6.35 22.02 9.38
CA VAL A 85 6.32 20.70 8.73
C VAL A 85 7.60 20.49 7.93
N ARG A 86 8.25 19.34 8.12
CA ARG A 86 9.38 18.90 7.31
C ARG A 86 8.90 18.16 6.06
N GLY A 87 9.62 18.36 4.97
CA GLY A 87 9.34 17.72 3.70
C GLY A 87 10.45 17.96 2.68
N SER A 88 10.10 17.86 1.41
CA SER A 88 11.03 18.13 0.31
C SER A 88 10.37 18.92 -0.80
N LEU A 89 11.12 19.82 -1.41
CA LEU A 89 10.77 20.46 -2.67
C LEU A 89 11.21 19.56 -3.81
N LEU A 90 10.28 19.19 -4.69
CA LEU A 90 10.54 18.45 -5.92
C LEU A 90 10.43 19.41 -7.10
N SER A 91 11.47 19.43 -7.93
CA SER A 91 11.47 20.13 -9.22
C SER A 91 11.34 19.11 -10.34
N PHE A 92 10.50 19.42 -11.32
CA PHE A 92 10.29 18.59 -12.50
C PHE A 92 10.87 19.27 -13.74
N PRO A 93 11.54 18.55 -14.65
CA PRO A 93 11.94 19.08 -15.94
C PRO A 93 10.70 19.31 -16.81
N ALA A 94 10.80 20.20 -17.80
CA ALA A 94 9.63 20.64 -18.58
C ALA A 94 8.93 19.50 -19.35
N ASP A 95 9.68 18.50 -19.77
CA ASP A 95 9.20 17.31 -20.49
C ASP A 95 8.52 16.27 -19.57
N GLY A 96 8.90 16.19 -18.30
CA GLY A 96 8.32 15.28 -17.30
C GLY A 96 7.25 15.91 -16.39
N ALA A 97 7.11 17.24 -16.38
CA ALA A 97 6.26 17.95 -15.43
C ALA A 97 4.77 17.56 -15.53
N GLU A 98 4.22 17.43 -16.74
CA GLU A 98 2.79 17.10 -16.90
C GLU A 98 2.47 15.70 -16.36
N GLU A 99 3.33 14.72 -16.65
CA GLU A 99 3.19 13.36 -16.13
C GLU A 99 3.31 13.33 -14.60
N ALA A 100 4.25 14.08 -14.03
CA ALA A 100 4.41 14.19 -12.59
C ALA A 100 3.16 14.75 -11.90
N TRP A 101 2.58 15.83 -12.44
CA TRP A 101 1.34 16.41 -11.92
C TRP A 101 0.16 15.45 -12.03
N GLN A 102 0.07 14.69 -13.13
CA GLN A 102 -0.96 13.67 -13.30
C GLN A 102 -0.81 12.55 -12.25
N ILE A 103 0.41 12.06 -12.02
CA ILE A 103 0.68 11.02 -11.01
C ILE A 103 0.23 11.50 -9.62
N VAL A 104 0.57 12.74 -9.23
CA VAL A 104 0.14 13.28 -7.94
C VAL A 104 -1.38 13.39 -7.85
N ALA A 105 -2.04 13.85 -8.92
CA ALA A 105 -3.48 14.02 -8.98
C ALA A 105 -4.28 12.71 -8.95
N GLU A 106 -3.70 11.63 -9.47
CA GLU A 106 -4.27 10.28 -9.44
C GLU A 106 -3.98 9.56 -8.12
N PHE A 107 -2.83 9.83 -7.51
CA PHE A 107 -2.42 9.22 -6.24
C PHE A 107 -3.26 9.75 -5.08
N GLU A 108 -3.42 11.08 -4.99
CA GLU A 108 -4.04 11.74 -3.84
C GLU A 108 -5.56 11.95 -4.01
N PRO A 109 -6.39 11.47 -3.08
CA PRO A 109 -7.84 11.59 -3.18
C PRO A 109 -8.31 13.05 -3.01
N ALA A 110 -8.99 13.59 -4.02
CA ALA A 110 -9.54 14.95 -3.99
C ALA A 110 -10.55 15.22 -2.86
N ALA A 111 -11.11 14.15 -2.27
CA ALA A 111 -11.96 14.26 -1.09
C ALA A 111 -11.18 14.63 0.19
N GLN A 112 -9.86 14.42 0.21
CA GLN A 112 -8.98 14.64 1.36
C GLN A 112 -8.02 15.84 1.17
N TYR A 113 -7.69 16.17 -0.08
CA TYR A 113 -6.70 17.19 -0.40
C TYR A 113 -7.21 18.25 -1.37
N ARG A 114 -6.54 19.41 -1.35
CA ARG A 114 -6.66 20.47 -2.35
C ARG A 114 -5.32 21.13 -2.60
N TRP A 115 -5.12 21.64 -3.80
CA TRP A 115 -3.96 22.45 -4.12
C TRP A 115 -3.95 23.78 -3.36
N LYS A 116 -2.77 24.15 -2.86
CA LYS A 116 -2.44 25.48 -2.36
C LYS A 116 -1.01 25.84 -2.77
N THR A 117 -0.67 27.11 -2.65
CA THR A 117 0.73 27.56 -2.63
C THR A 117 1.19 27.78 -1.19
N THR A 118 2.49 27.64 -0.96
CA THR A 118 3.13 27.87 0.34
C THR A 118 4.55 28.38 0.15
N GLU A 119 5.11 29.02 1.18
CA GLU A 119 6.51 29.41 1.24
C GLU A 119 7.30 28.32 1.97
N ALA A 120 8.17 27.64 1.22
CA ALA A 120 9.04 26.60 1.76
C ALA A 120 10.44 27.17 2.01
N MET A 121 10.92 27.01 3.24
CA MET A 121 12.24 27.41 3.68
C MET A 121 13.20 26.24 3.57
N THR A 122 14.21 26.38 2.73
CA THR A 122 15.30 25.40 2.56
C THR A 122 16.37 25.57 3.65
N ALA A 123 17.27 24.58 3.78
CA ALA A 123 18.30 24.57 4.82
C ALA A 123 19.30 25.73 4.73
N ASP A 124 19.54 26.27 3.53
CA ASP A 124 20.39 27.45 3.30
C ASP A 124 19.67 28.78 3.52
N GLY A 125 18.41 28.74 3.97
CA GLY A 125 17.61 29.93 4.31
C GLY A 125 16.90 30.57 3.12
N GLN A 126 16.87 29.94 1.94
CA GLN A 126 16.09 30.43 0.81
C GLN A 126 14.60 30.10 0.99
N SER A 127 13.74 31.13 0.84
CA SER A 127 12.29 30.98 0.72
C SER A 127 11.92 30.73 -0.74
N ILE A 128 11.23 29.62 -0.99
CA ILE A 128 10.79 29.22 -2.32
C ILE A 128 9.28 28.99 -2.29
N THR A 129 8.55 29.71 -3.15
CA THR A 129 7.12 29.47 -3.37
C THR A 129 6.92 28.11 -4.05
N ALA A 130 6.09 27.25 -3.46
CA ALA A 130 5.85 25.90 -3.94
C ALA A 130 4.36 25.55 -3.95
N ASN A 131 3.96 24.64 -4.83
CA ASN A 131 2.68 23.96 -4.73
C ASN A 131 2.73 22.98 -3.56
N VAL A 132 1.62 22.84 -2.82
CA VAL A 132 1.47 21.86 -1.74
C VAL A 132 0.04 21.35 -1.75
N LEU A 133 -0.12 20.09 -1.36
CA LEU A 133 -1.44 19.55 -1.06
C LEU A 133 -1.82 19.88 0.38
N ALA A 134 -2.86 20.67 0.58
CA ALA A 134 -3.39 20.95 1.92
C ALA A 134 -4.58 20.04 2.21
N GLY A 135 -4.73 19.63 3.47
CA GLY A 135 -5.88 18.85 3.90
C GLY A 135 -7.19 19.64 3.80
N VAL A 136 -8.30 18.94 3.55
CA VAL A 136 -9.65 19.51 3.56
C VAL A 136 -10.48 18.97 4.72
N LYS A 137 -11.48 19.75 5.15
CA LYS A 137 -12.44 19.38 6.20
C LYS A 137 -11.77 18.91 7.49
N LEU A 138 -10.70 19.58 7.93
CA LEU A 138 -9.84 19.20 9.06
C LEU A 138 -10.57 19.07 10.42
N GLN A 139 -11.84 19.45 10.50
CA GLN A 139 -12.68 19.27 11.68
C GLN A 139 -13.34 17.87 11.78
N HIS A 140 -13.14 16.97 10.81
CA HIS A 140 -13.74 15.63 10.80
C HIS A 140 -12.68 14.53 10.75
N GLY A 141 -12.86 13.45 11.52
CA GLY A 141 -12.06 12.23 11.42
C GLY A 141 -10.55 12.43 11.60
N ILE A 142 -10.12 13.54 12.22
CA ILE A 142 -8.72 13.72 12.62
C ILE A 142 -8.50 12.95 13.93
N SER A 143 -7.39 12.24 14.00
CA SER A 143 -6.97 11.45 15.16
C SER A 143 -5.54 11.79 15.55
N GLY A 144 -5.25 11.71 16.85
CA GLY A 144 -3.91 11.93 17.40
C GLY A 144 -3.50 13.40 17.45
N ASP A 145 -2.31 13.61 18.01
CA ASP A 145 -1.70 14.94 18.09
C ASP A 145 -1.08 15.34 16.74
N PRO A 146 -1.03 16.65 16.43
CA PRO A 146 -0.33 17.11 15.24
C PRO A 146 1.16 16.79 15.33
N VAL A 147 1.74 16.39 14.19
CA VAL A 147 3.16 16.04 14.10
C VAL A 147 3.90 16.99 13.15
N PRO A 148 5.20 17.27 13.39
CA PRO A 148 6.01 18.09 12.49
C PRO A 148 6.51 17.33 11.27
N GLU A 149 6.41 16.00 11.28
CA GLU A 149 6.95 15.12 10.25
C GLU A 149 6.13 13.84 10.21
N TRP A 150 6.02 13.26 9.01
CA TRP A 150 5.37 11.98 8.78
C TRP A 150 6.31 11.05 8.02
N SER A 151 6.27 9.78 8.39
CA SER A 151 6.98 8.69 7.72
C SER A 151 6.19 7.39 7.82
N ALA A 152 6.17 6.61 6.73
CA ALA A 152 5.62 5.25 6.75
C ALA A 152 6.40 4.32 7.69
N SER A 153 7.66 4.65 8.00
CA SER A 153 8.49 3.91 8.96
C SER A 153 7.95 3.93 10.39
N GLN A 154 7.08 4.90 10.70
CA GLN A 154 6.44 5.07 12.01
C GLN A 154 4.99 4.56 12.00
N ASP A 155 4.53 3.94 10.90
CA ASP A 155 3.18 3.41 10.81
C ASP A 155 3.07 2.10 11.60
N PRO A 156 2.30 2.06 12.71
CA PRO A 156 2.22 0.88 13.57
C PRO A 156 1.58 -0.31 12.85
N VAL A 157 0.76 -0.10 11.82
CA VAL A 157 0.18 -1.21 11.06
C VAL A 157 1.26 -1.92 10.24
N LEU A 158 2.27 -1.21 9.76
CA LEU A 158 3.35 -1.81 8.97
C LEU A 158 4.41 -2.51 9.85
N GLY A 159 4.77 -1.92 10.99
CA GLY A 159 5.75 -2.49 11.92
C GLY A 159 5.11 -3.48 12.91
N GLU A 160 4.38 -2.94 13.88
CA GLU A 160 3.74 -3.71 14.96
C GLU A 160 2.69 -4.70 14.43
N GLY A 161 1.97 -4.34 13.37
CA GLY A 161 1.01 -5.25 12.73
C GLY A 161 1.66 -6.53 12.20
N LEU A 162 2.86 -6.46 11.62
CA LEU A 162 3.60 -7.67 11.19
C LEU A 162 4.12 -8.46 12.38
N ALA A 163 4.65 -7.77 13.40
CA ALA A 163 5.10 -8.44 14.63
C ALA A 163 3.95 -9.21 15.31
N GLU A 164 2.76 -8.63 15.34
CA GLU A 164 1.57 -9.26 15.92
C GLU A 164 1.07 -10.44 15.07
N VAL A 165 1.11 -10.34 13.73
CA VAL A 165 0.82 -11.50 12.85
C VAL A 165 1.76 -12.66 13.19
N ARG A 166 3.07 -12.40 13.34
CA ARG A 166 4.06 -13.42 13.71
C ARG A 166 3.69 -14.07 15.04
N ARG A 167 3.39 -13.28 16.08
CA ARG A 167 3.00 -13.77 17.40
C ARG A 167 1.77 -14.68 17.32
N LEU A 168 0.71 -14.23 16.65
CA LEU A 168 -0.54 -14.99 16.53
C LEU A 168 -0.33 -16.31 15.77
N VAL A 169 0.49 -16.33 14.73
CA VAL A 169 0.81 -17.57 13.98
C VAL A 169 1.59 -18.55 14.85
N LEU A 170 2.61 -18.10 15.58
CA LEU A 170 3.40 -18.95 16.47
C LEU A 170 2.58 -19.49 17.64
N GLU A 171 1.65 -18.70 18.19
CA GLU A 171 0.70 -19.16 19.20
C GLU A 171 -0.32 -20.17 18.64
N ALA A 172 -0.77 -19.98 17.39
CA ALA A 172 -1.77 -20.84 16.76
C ALA A 172 -1.18 -22.17 16.28
N ALA A 173 0.04 -22.16 15.75
CA ALA A 173 0.65 -23.28 15.06
C ALA A 173 2.16 -23.37 15.34
N PRO A 174 2.60 -23.53 16.60
CA PRO A 174 4.02 -23.51 16.97
C PRO A 174 4.85 -24.62 16.32
N GLN A 175 4.20 -25.68 15.85
CA GLN A 175 4.81 -26.81 15.13
C GLN A 175 4.08 -27.07 13.80
N GLY A 176 3.45 -26.04 13.23
CA GLY A 176 2.57 -26.18 12.07
C GLY A 176 1.18 -26.74 12.40
N VAL A 177 0.41 -27.07 11.35
CA VAL A 177 -0.94 -27.64 11.49
C VAL A 177 -0.87 -29.11 11.87
N GLN A 178 -1.46 -29.48 13.00
CA GLN A 178 -1.44 -30.85 13.53
C GLN A 178 -2.60 -31.69 13.00
N ALA A 179 -2.37 -33.00 12.88
CA ALA A 179 -3.12 -33.89 12.00
C ALA A 179 -4.45 -34.44 12.54
N GLN A 180 -4.87 -34.13 13.77
CA GLN A 180 -6.20 -34.58 14.25
C GLN A 180 -7.27 -33.61 13.72
N PRO A 181 -7.98 -33.96 12.63
CA PRO A 181 -8.99 -33.09 12.07
C PRO A 181 -10.20 -33.10 13.02
N ASP A 182 -10.93 -32.00 13.06
CA ASP A 182 -12.26 -31.89 13.67
C ASP A 182 -12.36 -31.95 15.22
N GLY A 183 -11.24 -31.87 15.94
CA GLY A 183 -11.22 -31.62 17.39
C GLY A 183 -11.36 -30.12 17.76
N PRO A 184 -11.78 -29.76 18.99
CA PRO A 184 -11.85 -28.36 19.44
C PRO A 184 -10.52 -27.61 19.25
N ASP A 185 -9.40 -28.24 19.57
CA ASP A 185 -8.06 -27.66 19.44
C ASP A 185 -7.70 -27.33 17.98
N PHE A 186 -8.11 -28.20 17.05
CA PHE A 186 -7.94 -27.96 15.61
C PHE A 186 -8.73 -26.73 15.16
N TRP A 187 -9.99 -26.60 15.60
CA TRP A 187 -10.81 -25.43 15.26
C TRP A 187 -10.27 -24.14 15.88
N HIS A 188 -9.77 -24.19 17.11
CA HIS A 188 -9.08 -23.06 17.74
C HIS A 188 -7.84 -22.63 16.94
N GLN A 189 -7.00 -23.58 16.54
CA GLN A 189 -5.86 -23.32 15.65
C GLN A 189 -6.32 -22.71 14.32
N PHE A 190 -7.30 -23.31 13.65
CA PHE A 190 -7.77 -22.84 12.34
C PHE A 190 -8.31 -21.42 12.41
N PHE A 191 -9.18 -21.09 13.37
CA PHE A 191 -9.73 -19.74 13.50
C PHE A 191 -8.67 -18.70 13.87
N ARG A 192 -7.67 -19.08 14.69
CA ARG A 192 -6.53 -18.18 14.96
C ARG A 192 -5.68 -17.93 13.72
N LEU A 193 -5.46 -18.93 12.88
CA LEU A 193 -4.78 -18.74 11.59
C LEU A 193 -5.59 -17.83 10.66
N GLN A 194 -6.92 -17.98 10.62
CA GLN A 194 -7.79 -17.06 9.86
C GLN A 194 -7.68 -15.62 10.38
N ALA A 195 -7.73 -15.43 11.69
CA ALA A 195 -7.60 -14.10 12.31
C ALA A 195 -6.23 -13.47 12.00
N SER A 196 -5.15 -14.25 12.12
CA SER A 196 -3.78 -13.83 11.76
C SER A 196 -3.70 -13.41 10.30
N TYR A 197 -4.30 -14.19 9.40
CA TYR A 197 -4.26 -13.92 7.98
C TYR A 197 -5.09 -12.69 7.59
N LEU A 198 -6.21 -12.43 8.28
CA LEU A 198 -6.98 -11.20 8.11
C LEU A 198 -6.19 -9.96 8.56
N LEU A 199 -5.50 -10.03 9.70
CA LEU A 199 -4.62 -8.96 10.17
C LEU A 199 -3.48 -8.70 9.17
N LEU A 200 -2.84 -9.76 8.66
CA LEU A 200 -1.81 -9.62 7.62
C LEU A 200 -2.36 -8.91 6.37
N TRP A 201 -3.60 -9.19 5.98
CA TRP A 201 -4.24 -8.48 4.87
C TRP A 201 -4.52 -7.01 5.19
N SER A 202 -4.78 -6.63 6.44
CA SER A 202 -4.82 -5.22 6.84
C SER A 202 -3.46 -4.54 6.64
N VAL A 203 -2.36 -5.23 6.94
CA VAL A 203 -0.99 -4.73 6.65
C VAL A 203 -0.78 -4.54 5.15
N VAL A 204 -1.13 -5.54 4.33
CA VAL A 204 -1.00 -5.45 2.86
C VAL A 204 -1.89 -4.33 2.29
N GLU A 205 -3.12 -4.20 2.76
CA GLU A 205 -4.02 -3.12 2.35
C GLU A 205 -3.47 -1.74 2.75
N ARG A 206 -2.84 -1.62 3.93
CA ARG A 206 -2.16 -0.40 4.36
C ARG A 206 -0.96 -0.06 3.48
N TYR A 207 -0.05 -1.02 3.28
CA TYR A 207 1.11 -0.88 2.41
C TYR A 207 0.69 -0.43 1.01
N THR A 208 -0.24 -1.13 0.39
CA THR A 208 -0.66 -0.83 -0.98
C THR A 208 -1.39 0.50 -1.11
N ALA A 209 -2.10 0.97 -0.07
CA ALA A 209 -2.67 2.32 -0.05
C ALA A 209 -1.57 3.37 -0.07
N LEU A 210 -0.55 3.22 0.78
CA LEU A 210 0.55 4.16 0.89
C LEU A 210 1.53 4.09 -0.28
N ARG A 211 1.67 2.93 -0.94
CA ARG A 211 2.58 2.71 -2.07
C ARG A 211 1.96 3.08 -3.42
N TYR A 212 0.69 2.72 -3.64
CA TYR A 212 0.04 2.87 -4.95
C TYR A 212 -1.02 3.97 -5.00
N GLY A 213 -1.45 4.50 -3.86
CA GLY A 213 -2.42 5.60 -3.77
C GLY A 213 -3.72 5.16 -3.07
N PRO A 214 -4.15 5.85 -2.01
CA PRO A 214 -5.34 5.48 -1.23
C PRO A 214 -6.66 5.71 -1.99
N ALA A 215 -6.64 6.48 -3.09
CA ALA A 215 -7.80 6.71 -3.94
C ALA A 215 -8.23 5.46 -4.74
N GLN A 216 -7.34 4.48 -4.91
CA GLN A 216 -7.61 3.29 -5.72
C GLN A 216 -8.41 2.23 -4.97
N ALA A 217 -9.36 1.62 -5.68
CA ALA A 217 -10.12 0.48 -5.20
C ALA A 217 -9.19 -0.68 -4.78
N PRO A 218 -9.55 -1.47 -3.74
CA PRO A 218 -8.69 -2.53 -3.20
C PRO A 218 -8.16 -3.49 -4.27
N MET A 219 -9.01 -3.96 -5.19
CA MET A 219 -8.58 -4.88 -6.25
C MET A 219 -7.66 -4.27 -7.29
N ALA A 220 -7.74 -2.95 -7.53
CA ALA A 220 -6.78 -2.28 -8.41
C ALA A 220 -5.38 -2.29 -7.76
N ARG A 221 -5.32 -2.02 -6.46
CA ARG A 221 -4.08 -2.07 -5.66
C ARG A 221 -3.49 -3.48 -5.57
N VAL A 222 -4.31 -4.52 -5.41
CA VAL A 222 -3.86 -5.91 -5.46
C VAL A 222 -3.26 -6.25 -6.83
N ARG A 223 -3.86 -5.80 -7.93
CA ARG A 223 -3.29 -6.00 -9.28
C ARG A 223 -1.97 -5.27 -9.48
N ARG A 224 -1.81 -4.07 -8.90
CA ARG A 224 -0.53 -3.36 -8.92
C ARG A 224 0.54 -4.10 -8.12
N LEU A 225 0.20 -4.60 -6.93
CA LEU A 225 1.09 -5.46 -6.14
C LEU A 225 1.49 -6.73 -6.89
N ASP A 226 0.55 -7.37 -7.59
CA ASP A 226 0.81 -8.57 -8.41
C ASP A 226 1.84 -8.33 -9.51
N GLY A 227 1.86 -7.11 -10.06
CA GLY A 227 2.78 -6.68 -11.10
C GLY A 227 4.05 -6.01 -10.59
N ASP A 228 4.23 -5.81 -9.28
CA ASP A 228 5.41 -5.13 -8.72
C ASP A 228 6.62 -6.08 -8.71
N PRO A 229 7.70 -5.80 -9.46
CA PRO A 229 8.89 -6.64 -9.50
C PRO A 229 9.56 -6.83 -8.13
N THR A 230 9.46 -5.85 -7.24
CA THR A 230 10.02 -5.88 -5.88
C THR A 230 9.27 -6.90 -5.03
N PHE A 231 7.94 -6.91 -5.11
CA PHE A 231 7.13 -7.91 -4.41
C PHE A 231 7.34 -9.32 -4.96
N GLN A 232 7.41 -9.46 -6.28
CA GLN A 232 7.74 -10.75 -6.92
C GLN A 232 9.13 -11.25 -6.49
N ALA A 233 10.13 -10.37 -6.42
CA ALA A 233 11.46 -10.70 -5.91
C ALA A 233 11.45 -11.08 -4.43
N ALA A 234 10.62 -10.42 -3.61
CA ALA A 234 10.44 -10.78 -2.21
C ALA A 234 9.88 -12.21 -2.07
N LEU A 235 8.86 -12.57 -2.86
CA LEU A 235 8.31 -13.93 -2.89
C LEU A 235 9.36 -14.98 -3.29
N ARG A 236 10.21 -14.68 -4.28
CA ARG A 236 11.33 -15.56 -4.65
C ARG A 236 12.34 -15.69 -3.52
N THR A 237 12.68 -14.57 -2.86
CA THR A 237 13.65 -14.53 -1.75
C THR A 237 13.22 -15.41 -0.58
N VAL A 238 11.91 -15.44 -0.29
CA VAL A 238 11.36 -16.29 0.77
C VAL A 238 11.06 -17.71 0.30
N GLY A 239 11.29 -18.01 -0.99
CA GLY A 239 11.05 -19.31 -1.60
C GLY A 239 9.59 -19.74 -1.57
N ALA A 240 8.67 -18.81 -1.85
CA ALA A 240 7.24 -19.11 -1.92
C ALA A 240 6.96 -20.21 -2.95
N GLU A 241 6.17 -21.22 -2.56
CA GLU A 241 5.95 -22.40 -3.38
C GLU A 241 4.83 -22.19 -4.39
N THR A 242 5.05 -22.70 -5.60
CA THR A 242 4.05 -22.68 -6.68
C THR A 242 2.81 -23.45 -6.27
N ASP A 243 1.65 -22.80 -6.39
CA ASP A 243 0.36 -23.39 -6.06
C ASP A 243 -0.76 -22.62 -6.76
N SER A 244 -1.99 -23.13 -6.65
CA SER A 244 -3.15 -22.53 -7.28
C SER A 244 -4.41 -22.62 -6.43
N VAL A 245 -5.24 -21.59 -6.56
CA VAL A 245 -6.59 -21.55 -5.98
C VAL A 245 -7.61 -21.29 -7.08
N VAL A 246 -8.82 -21.79 -6.86
CA VAL A 246 -9.96 -21.57 -7.75
C VAL A 246 -10.85 -20.49 -7.16
N ASP A 247 -11.40 -19.60 -7.99
CA ASP A 247 -12.38 -18.61 -7.55
C ASP A 247 -13.66 -19.34 -7.06
N SER A 248 -14.10 -19.05 -5.85
CA SER A 248 -15.30 -19.69 -5.27
C SER A 248 -16.60 -19.36 -6.01
N ARG A 249 -16.60 -18.27 -6.79
CA ARG A 249 -17.77 -17.79 -7.55
C ARG A 249 -17.76 -18.29 -9.00
N ASP A 250 -16.58 -18.62 -9.53
CA ASP A 250 -16.40 -19.17 -10.87
C ASP A 250 -15.32 -20.27 -10.85
N PRO A 251 -15.73 -21.55 -10.84
CA PRO A 251 -14.78 -22.66 -10.76
C PRO A 251 -13.90 -22.82 -12.01
N THR A 252 -14.17 -22.09 -13.09
CA THR A 252 -13.33 -22.09 -14.30
C THR A 252 -12.13 -21.16 -14.18
N VAL A 253 -12.15 -20.24 -13.21
CA VAL A 253 -11.09 -19.26 -12.98
C VAL A 253 -10.08 -19.82 -11.98
N LYS A 254 -8.90 -20.17 -12.50
CA LYS A 254 -7.75 -20.63 -11.72
C LYS A 254 -6.72 -19.52 -11.55
N ILE A 255 -6.37 -19.20 -10.31
CA ILE A 255 -5.33 -18.23 -9.95
C ILE A 255 -4.10 -19.01 -9.51
N THR A 256 -2.94 -18.73 -10.10
CA THR A 256 -1.71 -19.51 -9.89
C THR A 256 -0.58 -18.57 -9.47
N LEU A 257 0.10 -18.92 -8.37
CA LEU A 257 1.40 -18.36 -8.00
C LEU A 257 2.48 -19.14 -8.76
N ARG A 258 3.31 -18.43 -9.53
CA ARG A 258 4.40 -19.03 -10.33
C ARG A 258 5.75 -18.95 -9.60
N PRO A 259 6.75 -19.75 -10.03
CA PRO A 259 8.08 -19.76 -9.42
C PRO A 259 8.80 -18.40 -9.43
N ASP A 260 8.47 -17.54 -10.40
CA ASP A 260 9.04 -16.21 -10.51
C ASP A 260 8.38 -15.17 -9.59
N GLY A 261 7.36 -15.57 -8.81
CA GLY A 261 6.55 -14.70 -7.95
C GLY A 261 5.32 -14.11 -8.66
N THR A 262 5.18 -14.27 -9.99
CA THR A 262 4.04 -13.72 -10.72
C THR A 262 2.73 -14.41 -10.30
N GLY A 263 1.65 -13.63 -10.23
CA GLY A 263 0.35 -14.11 -9.75
C GLY A 263 0.25 -14.26 -8.23
N GLY A 264 1.32 -13.97 -7.48
CA GLY A 264 1.36 -14.13 -6.03
C GLY A 264 0.34 -13.30 -5.27
N ALA A 265 0.24 -11.99 -5.55
CA ALA A 265 -0.69 -11.12 -4.80
C ALA A 265 -2.14 -11.57 -5.04
N ARG A 266 -2.47 -11.94 -6.28
CA ARG A 266 -3.81 -12.49 -6.61
C ARG A 266 -4.04 -13.87 -5.99
N TYR A 267 -3.04 -14.74 -5.96
CA TYR A 267 -3.13 -16.06 -5.32
C TYR A 267 -3.46 -15.91 -3.83
N TYR A 268 -2.68 -15.12 -3.09
CA TYR A 268 -2.92 -14.88 -1.67
C TYR A 268 -4.27 -14.19 -1.44
N TYR A 269 -4.65 -13.24 -2.30
CA TYR A 269 -5.97 -12.61 -2.22
C TYR A 269 -7.09 -13.62 -2.45
N GLY A 270 -6.91 -14.58 -3.36
CA GLY A 270 -7.84 -15.68 -3.59
C GLY A 270 -7.98 -16.58 -2.35
N VAL A 271 -6.88 -16.89 -1.66
CA VAL A 271 -6.94 -17.62 -0.37
C VAL A 271 -7.78 -16.85 0.63
N ARG A 272 -7.58 -15.53 0.75
CA ARG A 272 -8.31 -14.63 1.65
C ARG A 272 -9.80 -14.58 1.32
N SER A 273 -10.14 -14.36 0.06
CA SER A 273 -11.53 -14.27 -0.40
C SER A 273 -12.30 -15.57 -0.17
N ASN A 274 -11.61 -16.70 -0.18
CA ASN A 274 -12.22 -18.01 0.04
C ASN A 274 -12.35 -18.36 1.54
N LEU A 275 -11.76 -17.61 2.47
CA LEU A 275 -11.73 -17.96 3.91
C LEU A 275 -13.11 -18.28 4.49
N SER A 276 -14.13 -17.46 4.18
CA SER A 276 -15.51 -17.65 4.68
C SER A 276 -16.20 -18.90 4.14
N HIS A 277 -15.71 -19.45 3.04
CA HIS A 277 -16.23 -20.67 2.41
C HIS A 277 -15.43 -21.92 2.80
N ARG A 278 -14.31 -21.75 3.52
CA ARG A 278 -13.42 -22.84 3.97
C ARG A 278 -13.90 -23.42 5.31
N GLY A 279 -13.61 -24.70 5.53
CA GLY A 279 -14.05 -25.45 6.71
C GLY A 279 -14.74 -26.77 6.40
N LYS A 280 -15.14 -27.03 5.15
CA LYS A 280 -15.64 -28.36 4.72
C LYS A 280 -14.52 -29.35 4.38
N GLY A 281 -13.31 -28.86 4.11
CA GLY A 281 -12.07 -29.62 3.96
C GLY A 281 -11.04 -29.14 4.97
N ALA A 282 -11.46 -28.99 6.23
CA ALA A 282 -10.85 -28.10 7.21
C ALA A 282 -9.33 -28.28 7.36
N PHE A 283 -8.83 -29.51 7.40
CA PHE A 283 -7.40 -29.78 7.53
C PHE A 283 -6.57 -29.24 6.34
N ARG A 284 -7.04 -29.46 5.10
CA ARG A 284 -6.39 -28.92 3.89
C ARG A 284 -6.47 -27.40 3.87
N ASP A 285 -7.60 -26.84 4.29
CA ASP A 285 -7.80 -25.40 4.38
C ASP A 285 -6.86 -24.77 5.42
N ALA A 286 -6.69 -25.37 6.59
CA ALA A 286 -5.79 -24.90 7.63
C ALA A 286 -4.33 -24.88 7.15
N ARG A 287 -3.87 -25.95 6.49
CA ARG A 287 -2.52 -25.98 5.89
C ARG A 287 -2.32 -24.91 4.83
N LEU A 288 -3.33 -24.68 3.98
CA LEU A 288 -3.26 -23.65 2.95
C LEU A 288 -3.22 -22.24 3.56
N VAL A 289 -4.02 -21.99 4.61
CA VAL A 289 -3.99 -20.69 5.31
C VAL A 289 -2.66 -20.49 6.02
N LEU A 290 -2.11 -21.53 6.68
CA LEU A 290 -0.78 -21.47 7.29
C LEU A 290 0.29 -21.14 6.23
N LYS A 291 0.32 -21.88 5.11
CA LYS A 291 1.25 -21.59 4.00
C LYS A 291 1.11 -20.14 3.53
N ALA A 292 -0.13 -19.70 3.28
CA ALA A 292 -0.39 -18.36 2.78
C ALA A 292 0.04 -17.26 3.75
N VAL A 293 -0.23 -17.41 5.06
CA VAL A 293 0.17 -16.40 6.05
C VAL A 293 1.69 -16.37 6.22
N VAL A 294 2.37 -17.53 6.22
CA VAL A 294 3.83 -17.61 6.36
C VAL A 294 4.55 -16.98 5.17
N GLU A 295 4.22 -17.40 3.95
CA GLU A 295 4.91 -16.91 2.75
C GLU A 295 4.66 -15.41 2.54
N LEU A 296 3.41 -14.96 2.72
CA LEU A 296 3.07 -13.55 2.54
C LEU A 296 3.66 -12.68 3.65
N HIS A 297 3.65 -13.14 4.91
CA HIS A 297 4.30 -12.43 6.01
C HIS A 297 5.78 -12.23 5.73
N ASP A 298 6.50 -13.30 5.41
CA ASP A 298 7.94 -13.24 5.17
C ASP A 298 8.26 -12.38 3.93
N ALA A 299 7.44 -12.42 2.89
CA ALA A 299 7.59 -11.56 1.72
C ALA A 299 7.35 -10.08 2.06
N MET A 300 6.37 -9.77 2.91
CA MET A 300 6.13 -8.42 3.39
C MET A 300 7.29 -7.90 4.26
N LEU A 301 7.91 -8.76 5.09
CA LEU A 301 9.13 -8.40 5.82
C LEU A 301 10.25 -7.97 4.86
N VAL A 302 10.51 -8.76 3.82
CA VAL A 302 11.53 -8.43 2.81
C VAL A 302 11.20 -7.13 2.09
N LEU A 303 9.94 -6.93 1.70
CA LEU A 303 9.47 -5.76 0.98
C LEU A 303 9.57 -4.47 1.81
N LEU A 304 9.30 -4.55 3.12
CA LEU A 304 9.26 -3.39 4.02
C LEU A 304 10.59 -3.09 4.71
N ALA A 305 11.53 -4.03 4.77
CA ALA A 305 12.82 -3.84 5.42
C ALA A 305 13.58 -2.56 5.01
N PRO A 306 13.53 -2.08 3.76
CA PRO A 306 14.19 -0.82 3.39
C PRO A 306 13.51 0.44 3.95
N HIS A 307 12.27 0.34 4.45
CA HIS A 307 11.41 1.47 4.76
C HIS A 307 10.90 1.50 6.20
N VAL A 308 10.80 0.35 6.87
CA VAL A 308 10.16 0.21 8.18
C VAL A 308 11.07 -0.58 9.10
N LEU A 309 11.26 -0.08 10.33
CA LEU A 309 11.93 -0.82 11.38
C LEU A 309 10.96 -1.88 11.90
N ILE A 310 11.33 -3.15 11.75
CA ILE A 310 10.50 -4.26 12.20
C ILE A 310 11.06 -4.74 13.53
N SER A 311 10.26 -4.57 14.59
CA SER A 311 10.63 -4.98 15.95
C SER A 311 10.97 -6.47 15.99
N VAL A 312 12.20 -6.76 16.43
CA VAL A 312 12.61 -8.11 16.83
C VAL A 312 12.10 -8.28 18.25
N ASP A 313 11.20 -9.25 18.44
CA ASP A 313 10.69 -9.54 19.78
C ASP A 313 11.75 -10.38 20.51
N PRO A 314 12.31 -9.92 21.64
CA PRO A 314 13.36 -10.65 22.36
C PRO A 314 12.92 -12.01 22.91
N GLY A 315 11.65 -12.41 22.77
CA GLY A 315 11.16 -13.76 23.07
C GLY A 315 10.96 -14.68 21.84
N LEU A 316 11.22 -14.20 20.62
CA LEU A 316 11.05 -14.96 19.38
C LEU A 316 12.40 -15.08 18.66
N ASP A 317 12.99 -16.28 18.72
CA ASP A 317 14.34 -16.56 18.19
C ASP A 317 14.46 -16.34 16.66
N GLU A 318 13.34 -16.36 15.92
CA GLU A 318 13.31 -16.11 14.47
C GLU A 318 12.26 -15.06 14.07
N VAL A 319 12.67 -14.13 13.19
CA VAL A 319 11.78 -13.11 12.60
C VAL A 319 10.90 -13.71 11.50
N ARG A 320 11.37 -14.75 10.82
CA ARG A 320 10.68 -15.43 9.71
C ARG A 320 9.89 -16.64 10.20
N LEU A 321 8.79 -16.93 9.53
CA LEU A 321 7.90 -18.04 9.90
C LEU A 321 8.11 -19.30 9.06
N ARG A 322 9.03 -19.27 8.08
CA ARG A 322 9.23 -20.36 7.12
C ARG A 322 9.43 -21.75 7.75
N HIS A 323 10.02 -21.85 8.94
CA HIS A 323 10.20 -23.12 9.64
C HIS A 323 8.89 -23.85 9.98
N LEU A 324 7.74 -23.16 9.98
CA LEU A 324 6.42 -23.74 10.25
C LEU A 324 5.81 -24.47 9.05
N VAL A 325 6.36 -24.29 7.85
CA VAL A 325 5.90 -24.96 6.63
C VAL A 325 6.96 -26.01 6.29
N ALA A 326 6.56 -27.29 6.33
CA ALA A 326 7.46 -28.37 5.92
C ALA A 326 7.86 -28.18 4.45
N PRO A 327 9.15 -28.36 4.08
CA PRO A 327 9.53 -28.43 2.67
C PRO A 327 8.78 -29.60 2.02
N VAL A 328 8.11 -29.33 0.91
CA VAL A 328 7.45 -30.35 0.08
C VAL A 328 8.48 -31.23 -0.62
#